data_AF-A0A090SZ54-F1
#
_entry.id   AF-A0A090SZ54-F1
#
_cell.length_a   1.000
_cell.length_b   1.000
_cell.length_c   1.000
_cell.angle_alpha   90.00
_cell.angle_beta   90.00
_cell.angle_gamma   90.00
#
_symmetry.space_group_name_H-M   'P 1'
#
loop_
_entity.id
_entity.type
_entity.pdbx_description
1 polymer ?
#
loop_
_entity_poly.entity_id
_entity_poly.type
_entity_poly.pdbx_seq_one_letter_code
_entity_poly.pdbx_strand_id
1 'polypeptide(L)' 'MTYADKSLPIYSSPDIKYYGTTCGDADSADNARHMREFAMSLM' A
#
# COMPACT_ATOMS: atom_id res chain seq x y z
N MET A 1 -6.08 4.72 2.27
CA MET A 1 -5.49 4.47 3.61
C MET A 1 -5.57 5.68 4.54
N THR A 2 -5.64 6.93 4.05
CA THR A 2 -5.95 8.10 4.91
C THR A 2 -7.44 8.26 5.24
N TYR A 3 -8.32 7.79 4.35
CA TYR A 3 -9.79 7.87 4.50
C TYR A 3 -10.46 6.52 4.74
N ALA A 4 -9.70 5.49 5.11
CA ALA A 4 -10.27 4.18 5.40
C ALA A 4 -10.87 4.19 6.82
N ASP A 5 -12.08 3.66 6.99
CA ASP A 5 -12.78 3.59 8.29
C ASP A 5 -11.93 2.93 9.38
N LYS A 6 -11.07 1.98 9.00
CA LYS A 6 -10.09 1.37 9.87
C LYS A 6 -8.70 1.59 9.31
N SER A 7 -7.92 2.42 10.01
CA SER A 7 -6.51 2.61 9.67
C SER A 7 -5.72 1.37 10.10
N LEU A 8 -5.00 0.78 9.14
CA LEU A 8 -4.08 -0.32 9.37
C LEU A 8 -2.64 0.24 9.30
N PRO A 9 -1.71 -0.21 10.16
CA PRO A 9 -0.33 0.29 10.17
C PRO A 9 0.51 -0.34 9.05
N ILE A 10 0.02 -0.29 7.82
CA ILE A 10 0.65 -0.83 6.61
C ILE A 10 0.53 0.21 5.48
N TYR A 11 1.41 0.16 4.49
CA TYR A 11 1.18 0.84 3.23
C TYR A 11 0.20 0.05 2.37
N SER A 12 -0.58 0.74 1.54
CA SER A 12 -1.46 0.05 0.60
C SER A 12 -0.66 -0.71 -0.45
N SER A 13 -1.15 -1.89 -0.81
CA SER A 13 -0.52 -2.78 -1.79
C SER A 13 -1.55 -3.78 -2.31
N PRO A 14 -1.54 -4.11 -3.62
CA PRO A 14 -2.38 -5.17 -4.18
C PRO A 14 -2.01 -6.57 -3.64
N ASP A 15 -0.82 -6.72 -3.07
CA ASP A 15 -0.32 -7.99 -2.55
C ASP A 15 -0.73 -8.26 -1.10
N ILE A 16 -1.25 -7.24 -0.39
CA ILE A 16 -1.66 -7.36 1.01
C ILE A 16 -3.18 -7.52 1.08
N LYS A 17 -3.63 -8.51 1.86
CA LYS A 17 -5.05 -8.74 2.15
C LYS A 17 -5.33 -8.63 3.64
N TYR A 18 -6.42 -7.97 4.00
CA TYR A 18 -6.95 -7.89 5.35
C TYR A 18 -8.38 -8.45 5.37
N TYR A 19 -8.61 -9.50 6.15
CA TYR A 19 -9.87 -10.26 6.15
C TYR A 19 -10.38 -10.62 4.75
N GLY A 20 -9.47 -11.04 3.86
CA GLY A 20 -9.80 -11.41 2.49
C GLY A 20 -10.01 -10.23 1.52
N THR A 21 -10.02 -9.00 2.00
CA THR A 21 -10.11 -7.79 1.15
C THR A 21 -8.72 -7.28 0.81
N THR A 22 -8.46 -7.03 -0.46
CA THR A 22 -7.18 -6.44 -0.92
C THR A 22 -7.03 -5.01 -0.42
N CYS A 23 -5.89 -4.69 0.18
CA CYS A 23 -5.58 -3.39 0.78
C CYS A 23 -4.85 -2.46 -0.18
N GLY A 24 -5.26 -2.41 -1.44
CA GLY A 24 -4.62 -1.59 -2.46
C GLY A 24 -5.07 -1.99 -3.86
N ASP A 25 -4.60 -1.22 -4.82
CA ASP A 25 -4.87 -1.41 -6.24
C ASP A 25 -3.57 -1.11 -6.98
N ALA A 26 -3.23 -1.93 -7.98
CA ALA A 26 -1.94 -1.83 -8.66
C ALA A 26 -1.78 -0.51 -9.44
N ASP A 27 -2.88 0.02 -9.96
CA ASP A 27 -2.89 1.20 -10.82
C ASP A 27 -3.03 2.50 -10.02
N SER A 28 -3.78 2.46 -8.91
CA SER A 28 -4.22 3.66 -8.20
C SER A 28 -3.86 3.73 -6.70
N ALA A 29 -3.44 2.62 -6.07
CA ALA A 29 -3.24 2.56 -4.63
C ALA A 29 -2.15 1.58 -4.15
N ASP A 30 -0.99 1.56 -4.81
CA ASP A 30 0.20 0.78 -4.39
C ASP A 30 1.28 1.69 -3.78
N ASN A 31 1.02 2.18 -2.57
CA ASN A 31 1.97 3.01 -1.84
C ASN A 31 3.22 2.21 -1.45
N ALA A 32 3.10 0.90 -1.24
CA ALA A 32 4.24 0.05 -0.94
C ALA A 32 5.25 -0.01 -2.10
N ARG A 33 4.79 -0.01 -3.36
CA ARG A 33 5.67 0.14 -4.52
C ARG A 33 6.40 1.48 -4.49
N HIS A 34 5.69 2.59 -4.30
CA HIS A 34 6.33 3.91 -4.26
C HIS A 34 7.37 4.07 -3.15
N MET A 35 7.11 3.51 -1.97
CA MET A 35 8.10 3.53 -0.88
C MET A 35 9.36 2.73 -1.24
N ARG A 36 9.21 1.58 -1.89
CA ARG A 36 10.34 0.76 -2.39
C ARG A 36 11.12 1.51 -3.47
N GLU A 37 10.43 2.06 -4.47
CA GLU A 37 11.03 2.84 -5.56
C GLU A 37 11.81 4.04 -5.02
N PHE A 38 11.22 4.78 -4.07
CA PHE A 38 11.90 5.91 -3.42
C PHE A 38 13.14 5.47 -2.65
N ALA A 39 13.05 4.43 -1.84
CA ALA A 39 14.20 3.92 -1.10
C ALA A 39 15.34 3.48 -2.04
N MET A 40 15.01 2.83 -3.16
CA MET A 40 15.99 2.45 -4.20
C MET A 40 16.62 3.67 -4.89
N SER A 41 15.90 4.78 -5.03
CA SER A 41 16.44 6.01 -5.63
C SER A 41 17.48 6.72 -4.77
N LEU A 42 17.59 6.37 -3.49
CA LEU A 42 18.54 6.94 -2.53
C LEU A 42 19.84 6.12 -2.41
N MET A 43 19.96 5.00 -3.12
CA MET A 43 21.16 4.15 -3.19
C MET A 43 22.01 4.52 -4.39
#